data_AF-A0A1C7NCB5-F1
#
_entry.id   AF-A0A1C7NCB5-F1
#
_cell.length_a   1.000
_cell.length_b   1.000
_cell.length_c   1.000
_cell.angle_alpha   90.00
_cell.angle_beta   90.00
_cell.angle_gamma   90.00
#
_symmetry.space_group_name_H-M   'P 1'
#
loop_
_entity.id
_entity.type
_entity.pdbx_description
1 polymer ?
#
loop_
_entity_poly.entity_id
_entity_poly.type
_entity_poly.pdbx_seq_one_letter_code
_entity_poly.pdbx_strand_id
1 'polypeptide(L)'
;MTDDTTPRRSERKRRSNQDTESEYDINPSNADHNQDPLKDLEDKTGKIKEHYVKEEGKLRLQASRQRRRQLQSDRNDTNGFDLIVQKCQTEIRKGPTIVCVCCDGLWCPDQTKSVTKDSLFARNASQEFIDDMLRFNQHQDSNVFCFNCSLDVKNLHKPRLCVSNGLELPEIPEALTCLNRVEERLVSARHVFQSIYTVLGLRGQHKSEGGILNVPVSVDKTISCVPRSLTDSNTIEVRLTRRLAQSNNYMAGNVRLEKIWAAAHFLSQSAAYMKHNVKIRDSEEEYNQLSTLIAQSHEFEQLVIALSELTIDSDNIADDLENDLTWESNPGGQETKFAGELTARIVQEDEGVRIAPAEGSSPMSLLLDKDVESLAFPTLFSGAILDPKHKGVPLSYSAIAKSL
;
A
#
# COMPACT_ATOMS: atom_id res chain seq x y z
N MET A 1 47.36 -65.75 -4.95
CA MET A 1 46.18 -65.62 -5.83
C MET A 1 46.57 -64.56 -6.84
N THR A 2 47.47 -64.94 -7.75
CA THR A 2 47.24 -65.54 -9.09
C THR A 2 46.93 -64.44 -10.10
N ASP A 3 47.57 -64.29 -11.25
CA ASP A 3 48.81 -64.76 -11.90
C ASP A 3 48.87 -63.85 -13.14
N ASP A 4 49.98 -63.17 -13.39
CA ASP A 4 50.89 -63.42 -14.52
C ASP A 4 50.23 -63.83 -15.84
N THR A 5 50.37 -62.99 -16.88
CA THR A 5 50.77 -63.43 -18.23
C THR A 5 51.04 -62.27 -19.19
N THR A 6 52.30 -62.13 -19.60
CA THR A 6 52.71 -61.69 -20.96
C THR A 6 52.35 -62.82 -21.98
N PRO A 7 52.72 -62.88 -23.29
CA PRO A 7 53.45 -61.97 -24.20
C PRO A 7 52.93 -62.00 -25.70
N ARG A 8 53.77 -61.52 -26.64
CA ARG A 8 54.04 -61.99 -28.03
C ARG A 8 53.31 -61.38 -29.26
N ARG A 9 54.11 -60.74 -30.14
CA ARG A 9 54.47 -61.21 -31.52
C ARG A 9 55.48 -60.20 -32.14
N SER A 10 56.77 -60.48 -32.44
CA SER A 10 57.39 -61.35 -33.49
C SER A 10 56.76 -61.10 -34.86
N GLU A 11 57.40 -60.81 -36.01
CA GLU A 11 58.73 -60.92 -36.62
C GLU A 11 58.59 -60.18 -37.99
N ARG A 12 59.62 -59.64 -38.68
CA ARG A 12 60.42 -60.38 -39.67
C ARG A 12 61.53 -59.51 -40.31
N LYS A 13 62.64 -60.20 -40.56
CA LYS A 13 63.88 -59.91 -41.30
C LYS A 13 63.68 -59.38 -42.74
N ARG A 14 64.50 -58.40 -43.20
CA ARG A 14 65.66 -58.51 -44.16
C ARG A 14 65.30 -59.18 -45.51
N ARG A 15 65.60 -58.68 -46.72
CA ARG A 15 66.82 -58.08 -47.32
C ARG A 15 66.54 -57.86 -48.83
N SER A 16 67.21 -56.90 -49.49
CA SER A 16 67.93 -57.04 -50.79
C SER A 16 68.36 -55.64 -51.29
N ASN A 17 69.64 -55.30 -51.23
CA ASN A 17 70.66 -55.47 -52.30
C ASN A 17 70.43 -54.53 -53.49
N GLN A 18 71.30 -53.52 -53.70
CA GLN A 18 72.46 -53.60 -54.60
C GLN A 18 73.07 -52.20 -54.77
N ASP A 19 74.30 -52.02 -54.31
CA ASP A 19 75.19 -50.94 -54.72
C ASP A 19 76.06 -51.44 -55.88
N THR A 20 76.09 -50.69 -56.98
CA THR A 20 77.15 -50.74 -58.01
C THR A 20 77.32 -49.35 -58.65
N GLU A 21 78.45 -48.73 -58.30
CA GLU A 21 79.40 -47.97 -59.14
C GLU A 21 78.90 -46.95 -60.18
N SER A 22 79.30 -45.68 -60.04
CA SER A 22 80.41 -45.10 -60.83
C SER A 22 80.62 -43.60 -60.51
N GLU A 23 81.89 -43.20 -60.61
CA GLU A 23 82.47 -41.89 -60.34
C GLU A 23 81.86 -40.73 -61.12
N TYR A 24 81.73 -39.58 -60.45
CA TYR A 24 81.77 -38.26 -61.08
C TYR A 24 83.19 -37.72 -61.00
N ASP A 25 83.70 -37.25 -62.14
CA ASP A 25 84.96 -36.52 -62.21
C ASP A 25 84.72 -34.99 -62.15
N ILE A 26 85.47 -34.35 -61.24
CA ILE A 26 86.10 -33.00 -61.33
C ILE A 26 85.25 -31.74 -61.00
N ASN A 27 85.33 -31.32 -59.72
CA ASN A 27 85.83 -30.04 -59.13
C ASN A 27 85.89 -28.71 -59.97
N PRO A 28 86.09 -27.52 -59.33
CA PRO A 28 85.51 -26.92 -58.12
C PRO A 28 85.22 -25.39 -58.29
N SER A 29 84.52 -24.71 -57.36
CA SER A 29 84.91 -23.35 -56.94
C SER A 29 84.13 -22.78 -55.74
N ASN A 30 84.93 -22.26 -54.81
CA ASN A 30 84.69 -21.13 -53.91
C ASN A 30 83.93 -21.34 -52.58
N ALA A 31 84.75 -21.77 -51.62
CA ALA A 31 84.87 -21.36 -50.22
C ALA A 31 83.97 -20.23 -49.66
N ASP A 32 83.33 -20.60 -48.56
CA ASP A 32 82.60 -19.84 -47.55
C ASP A 32 83.38 -18.71 -46.84
N HIS A 33 82.64 -17.67 -46.45
CA HIS A 33 82.91 -16.91 -45.22
C HIS A 33 81.62 -16.77 -44.39
N ASN A 34 81.70 -17.37 -43.20
CA ASN A 34 80.73 -17.51 -42.11
C ASN A 34 79.86 -16.27 -41.76
N GLN A 35 78.55 -16.48 -41.63
CA GLN A 35 77.68 -15.73 -40.70
C GLN A 35 77.36 -16.64 -39.50
N ASP A 36 77.52 -16.10 -38.28
CA ASP A 36 77.42 -16.82 -37.02
C ASP A 36 75.94 -17.11 -36.66
N PRO A 37 75.45 -18.37 -36.75
CA PRO A 37 74.02 -18.67 -36.69
C PRO A 37 73.35 -18.36 -35.34
N LEU A 38 74.14 -18.23 -34.27
CA LEU A 38 73.64 -18.02 -32.92
C LEU A 38 73.15 -16.57 -32.69
N LYS A 39 73.81 -15.58 -33.29
CA LYS A 39 73.40 -14.15 -33.21
C LYS A 39 72.11 -13.87 -33.97
N ASP A 40 71.91 -14.49 -35.12
CA ASP A 40 70.68 -14.33 -35.92
C ASP A 40 69.44 -14.93 -35.23
N LEU A 41 69.61 -15.99 -34.43
CA LEU A 41 68.55 -16.60 -33.62
C LEU A 41 68.20 -15.72 -32.40
N GLU A 42 69.20 -15.13 -31.73
CA GLU A 42 68.99 -14.17 -30.63
C GLU A 42 68.30 -12.87 -31.12
N ASP A 43 68.70 -12.34 -32.28
CA ASP A 43 68.06 -11.16 -32.87
C ASP A 43 66.62 -11.43 -33.34
N LYS A 44 66.34 -12.63 -33.89
CA LYS A 44 64.97 -13.04 -34.26
C LYS A 44 64.09 -13.24 -33.02
N THR A 45 64.59 -13.86 -31.96
CA THR A 45 63.84 -14.04 -30.70
C THR A 45 63.63 -12.72 -29.96
N GLY A 46 64.59 -11.78 -30.01
CA GLY A 46 64.45 -10.41 -29.51
C GLY A 46 63.35 -9.64 -30.24
N LYS A 47 63.32 -9.69 -31.58
CA LYS A 47 62.26 -9.05 -32.40
C LYS A 47 60.86 -9.62 -32.13
N ILE A 48 60.76 -10.93 -31.92
CA ILE A 48 59.50 -11.60 -31.55
C ILE A 48 59.04 -11.14 -30.16
N LYS A 49 59.93 -11.11 -29.16
CA LYS A 49 59.62 -10.59 -27.82
C LYS A 49 59.18 -9.14 -27.84
N GLU A 50 59.85 -8.27 -28.62
CA GLU A 50 59.42 -6.89 -28.79
C GLU A 50 58.04 -6.77 -29.44
N HIS A 51 57.71 -7.62 -30.42
CA HIS A 51 56.39 -7.64 -31.03
C HIS A 51 55.31 -8.03 -30.02
N TYR A 52 55.53 -9.08 -29.23
CA TYR A 52 54.62 -9.50 -28.16
C TYR A 52 54.42 -8.41 -27.10
N VAL A 53 55.50 -7.74 -26.66
CA VAL A 53 55.40 -6.62 -25.70
C VAL A 53 54.63 -5.43 -26.29
N LYS A 54 54.84 -5.13 -27.59
CA LYS A 54 54.08 -4.07 -28.30
C LYS A 54 52.60 -4.43 -28.45
N GLU A 55 52.24 -5.69 -28.72
CA GLU A 55 50.86 -6.15 -28.78
C GLU A 55 50.17 -6.14 -27.41
N GLU A 56 50.83 -6.64 -26.35
CA GLU A 56 50.31 -6.53 -24.98
C GLU A 56 50.10 -5.07 -24.56
N GLY A 57 51.02 -4.19 -24.93
CA GLY A 57 50.89 -2.74 -24.72
C GLY A 57 49.65 -2.16 -25.41
N LYS A 58 49.40 -2.55 -26.68
CA LYS A 58 48.20 -2.15 -27.42
C LYS A 58 46.92 -2.68 -26.78
N LEU A 59 46.89 -3.94 -26.37
CA LEU A 59 45.74 -4.57 -25.69
C LEU A 59 45.45 -3.90 -24.33
N ARG A 60 46.49 -3.58 -23.55
CA ARG A 60 46.34 -2.83 -22.28
C ARG A 60 45.79 -1.42 -22.50
N LEU A 61 46.26 -0.72 -23.53
CA LEU A 61 45.73 0.59 -23.92
C LEU A 61 44.27 0.52 -24.36
N GLN A 62 43.89 -0.51 -25.13
CA GLN A 62 42.51 -0.73 -25.55
C GLN A 62 41.60 -1.04 -24.36
N ALA A 63 42.02 -1.92 -23.45
CA ALA A 63 41.29 -2.23 -22.22
C ALA A 63 41.16 -1.02 -21.28
N SER A 64 42.19 -0.17 -21.19
CA SER A 64 42.15 1.09 -20.43
C SER A 64 41.15 2.09 -21.03
N ARG A 65 41.14 2.25 -22.36
CA ARG A 65 40.17 3.08 -23.07
C ARG A 65 38.73 2.57 -22.88
N GLN A 66 38.52 1.26 -22.91
CA GLN A 66 37.21 0.65 -22.68
C GLN A 66 36.70 0.88 -21.25
N ARG A 67 37.57 0.71 -20.23
CA ARG A 67 37.23 1.04 -18.83
C ARG A 67 36.90 2.52 -18.64
N ARG A 68 37.66 3.42 -19.28
CA ARG A 68 37.39 4.87 -19.19
C ARG A 68 36.05 5.24 -19.82
N ARG A 69 35.65 4.58 -20.92
CA ARG A 69 34.33 4.74 -21.53
C ARG A 69 33.21 4.20 -20.64
N GLN A 70 33.39 3.03 -20.03
CA GLN A 70 32.42 2.47 -19.07
C GLN A 70 32.23 3.41 -17.87
N LEU A 71 33.31 3.85 -17.23
CA LEU A 71 33.24 4.79 -16.10
C LEU A 71 32.60 6.15 -16.47
N GLN A 72 32.76 6.61 -17.71
CA GLN A 72 32.08 7.83 -18.20
C GLN A 72 30.59 7.58 -18.47
N SER A 73 30.21 6.41 -18.99
CA SER A 73 28.81 6.01 -19.14
C SER A 73 28.14 5.91 -17.77
N ASP A 74 28.75 5.19 -16.83
CA ASP A 74 28.23 5.00 -15.48
C ASP A 74 28.07 6.34 -14.74
N ARG A 75 29.02 7.28 -14.92
CA ARG A 75 28.94 8.65 -14.37
C ARG A 75 27.84 9.48 -15.02
N ASN A 76 27.64 9.36 -16.33
CA ASN A 76 26.56 10.06 -17.01
C ASN A 76 25.19 9.49 -16.63
N ASP A 77 25.10 8.18 -16.43
CA ASP A 77 23.89 7.50 -15.96
C ASP A 77 23.57 7.86 -14.50
N THR A 78 24.58 7.93 -13.61
CA THR A 78 24.39 8.43 -12.23
C THR A 78 24.02 9.90 -12.19
N ASN A 79 24.68 10.77 -12.97
CA ASN A 79 24.29 12.18 -13.07
C ASN A 79 22.88 12.36 -13.64
N GLY A 80 22.49 11.55 -14.62
CA GLY A 80 21.14 11.54 -15.18
C GLY A 80 20.10 11.10 -14.14
N PHE A 81 20.41 10.06 -13.37
CA PHE A 81 19.58 9.59 -12.27
C PHE A 81 19.43 10.66 -11.17
N ASP A 82 20.53 11.28 -10.74
CA ASP A 82 20.50 12.33 -9.71
C ASP A 82 19.69 13.55 -10.15
N LEU A 83 19.78 13.94 -11.42
CA LEU A 83 18.94 14.99 -12.01
C LEU A 83 17.45 14.61 -11.98
N ILE A 84 17.10 13.36 -12.31
CA ILE A 84 15.72 12.87 -12.22
C ILE A 84 15.24 12.86 -10.77
N VAL A 85 16.08 12.42 -9.83
CA VAL A 85 15.77 12.42 -8.40
C VAL A 85 15.54 13.83 -7.89
N GLN A 86 16.40 14.79 -8.23
CA GLN A 86 16.24 16.19 -7.83
C GLN A 86 14.96 16.81 -8.41
N LYS A 87 14.66 16.53 -9.69
CA LYS A 87 13.40 16.96 -10.32
C LYS A 87 12.20 16.36 -9.58
N CYS A 88 12.23 15.05 -9.33
CA CYS A 88 11.17 14.34 -8.62
C CYS A 88 10.96 14.92 -7.21
N GLN A 89 12.03 15.14 -6.44
CA GLN A 89 11.95 15.75 -5.11
C GLN A 89 11.37 17.16 -5.15
N THR A 90 11.70 17.95 -6.17
CA THR A 90 11.16 19.30 -6.33
C THR A 90 9.66 19.27 -6.62
N GLU A 91 9.19 18.35 -7.47
CA GLU A 91 7.77 18.18 -7.76
C GLU A 91 6.98 17.62 -6.57
N ILE A 92 7.54 16.64 -5.85
CA ILE A 92 6.92 16.08 -4.63
C ILE A 92 6.72 17.18 -3.57
N ARG A 93 7.65 18.14 -3.47
CA ARG A 93 7.54 19.27 -2.52
C ARG A 93 6.40 20.22 -2.84
N LYS A 94 6.02 20.38 -4.11
CA LYS A 94 4.86 21.21 -4.49
C LYS A 94 3.55 20.55 -4.06
N GLY A 95 3.51 19.21 -4.12
CA GLY A 95 2.35 18.42 -3.77
C GLY A 95 1.19 18.59 -4.77
N PRO A 96 0.16 17.74 -4.65
CA PRO A 96 -1.04 17.89 -5.43
C PRO A 96 -1.90 19.00 -4.81
N THR A 97 -1.94 20.17 -5.44
CA THR A 97 -2.69 21.34 -4.94
C THR A 97 -3.81 21.78 -5.88
N ILE A 98 -3.88 21.19 -7.07
CA ILE A 98 -4.79 21.61 -8.13
C ILE A 98 -5.88 20.56 -8.28
N VAL A 99 -7.13 20.99 -8.20
CA VAL A 99 -8.29 20.12 -8.37
C VAL A 99 -8.67 20.08 -9.85
N CYS A 100 -8.85 18.87 -10.39
CA CYS A 100 -9.33 18.69 -11.76
C CYS A 100 -10.83 18.93 -11.83
N VAL A 101 -11.27 19.87 -12.66
CA VAL A 101 -12.68 20.24 -12.81
C VAL A 101 -13.59 19.07 -13.27
N CYS A 102 -13.02 18.10 -13.97
CA CYS A 102 -13.79 17.00 -14.54
C CYS A 102 -13.97 15.80 -13.59
N CYS A 103 -12.91 15.43 -12.86
CA CYS A 103 -12.90 14.24 -12.00
C CYS A 103 -12.77 14.54 -10.50
N ASP A 104 -12.66 15.82 -10.12
CA ASP A 104 -12.44 16.32 -8.76
C ASP A 104 -11.18 15.77 -8.05
N GLY A 105 -10.34 15.04 -8.78
CA GLY A 105 -9.07 14.53 -8.27
C GLY A 105 -8.08 15.66 -8.01
N LEU A 106 -7.22 15.46 -7.01
CA LEU A 106 -6.16 16.38 -6.63
C LEU A 106 -4.86 16.02 -7.35
N TRP A 107 -4.26 16.98 -8.08
CA TRP A 107 -3.11 16.76 -8.96
C TRP A 107 -2.01 17.79 -8.72
N CYS A 108 -0.77 17.39 -9.03
CA CYS A 108 0.35 18.33 -9.06
C CYS A 108 0.17 19.30 -10.25
N PRO A 109 0.59 20.57 -10.14
CA PRO A 109 0.47 21.56 -11.21
C PRO A 109 0.98 21.05 -12.56
N ASP A 110 2.13 20.36 -12.58
CA ASP A 110 2.77 19.79 -13.76
C ASP A 110 1.96 18.66 -14.43
N GLN A 111 1.01 18.05 -13.73
CA GLN A 111 0.13 16.99 -14.24
C GLN A 111 -1.20 17.53 -14.77
N THR A 112 -1.36 18.85 -14.82
CA THR A 112 -2.59 19.50 -15.24
C THR A 112 -2.43 20.31 -16.52
N LYS A 113 -3.55 20.56 -17.20
CA LYS A 113 -3.64 21.36 -18.42
C LYS A 113 -4.86 22.25 -18.34
N SER A 114 -4.71 23.49 -18.77
CA SER A 114 -5.85 24.38 -18.98
C SER A 114 -6.56 24.03 -20.29
N VAL A 115 -7.89 23.97 -20.25
CA VAL A 115 -8.75 23.77 -21.43
C VAL A 115 -9.86 24.81 -21.36
N THR A 116 -9.92 25.70 -22.34
CA THR A 116 -10.93 26.77 -22.39
C THR A 116 -12.20 26.29 -23.10
N LYS A 117 -13.35 26.85 -22.73
CA LYS A 117 -14.63 26.55 -23.39
C LYS A 117 -14.55 26.82 -24.90
N ASP A 118 -13.93 27.93 -25.30
CA ASP A 118 -13.70 28.27 -26.71
C ASP A 118 -12.92 27.20 -27.47
N SER A 119 -11.91 26.60 -26.83
CA SER A 119 -11.13 25.51 -27.45
C SER A 119 -11.96 24.24 -27.68
N LEU A 120 -13.02 24.04 -26.89
CA LEU A 120 -13.96 22.93 -27.04
C LEU A 120 -15.02 23.24 -28.10
N PHE A 121 -15.56 24.47 -28.13
CA PHE A 121 -16.45 24.90 -29.21
C PHE A 121 -15.77 24.84 -30.59
N ALA A 122 -14.50 25.25 -30.68
CA ALA A 122 -13.72 25.16 -31.91
C ALA A 122 -13.52 23.70 -32.39
N ARG A 123 -13.72 22.71 -31.50
CA ARG A 123 -13.68 21.28 -31.79
C ARG A 123 -15.06 20.67 -32.02
N ASN A 124 -16.11 21.49 -32.18
CA ASN A 124 -17.51 21.07 -32.32
C ASN A 124 -18.08 20.36 -31.09
N ALA A 125 -17.63 20.70 -29.88
CA ALA A 125 -18.30 20.24 -28.66
C ALA A 125 -19.69 20.91 -28.51
N SER A 126 -20.69 20.15 -28.07
CA SER A 126 -22.00 20.71 -27.70
C SER A 126 -21.92 21.48 -26.37
N GLN A 127 -22.84 22.44 -26.20
CA GLN A 127 -22.99 23.17 -24.93
C GLN A 127 -23.24 22.20 -23.77
N GLU A 128 -24.14 21.23 -23.95
CA GLU A 128 -24.47 20.21 -22.96
C GLU A 128 -23.25 19.39 -22.53
N PHE A 129 -22.36 19.02 -23.46
CA PHE A 129 -21.13 18.30 -23.15
C PHE A 129 -20.19 19.15 -22.30
N ILE A 130 -20.04 20.43 -22.63
CA ILE A 130 -19.19 21.37 -21.89
C ILE A 130 -19.72 21.54 -20.46
N ASP A 131 -21.02 21.77 -20.30
CA ASP A 131 -21.64 21.97 -18.99
C ASP A 131 -21.55 20.69 -18.14
N ASP A 132 -21.68 19.51 -18.75
CA ASP A 132 -21.50 18.22 -18.09
C ASP A 132 -20.04 18.00 -17.62
N MET A 133 -19.05 18.47 -18.39
CA MET A 133 -17.61 18.32 -18.04
C MET A 133 -17.11 19.38 -17.05
N LEU A 134 -17.76 20.54 -16.99
CA LEU A 134 -17.32 21.71 -16.20
C LEU A 134 -18.24 22.04 -15.02
N ARG A 135 -19.15 21.12 -14.67
CA ARG A 135 -20.23 21.30 -13.69
C ARG A 135 -19.78 21.89 -12.35
N PHE A 136 -18.60 21.50 -11.85
CA PHE A 136 -18.09 21.89 -10.52
C PHE A 136 -17.24 23.16 -10.50
N ASN A 137 -17.04 23.79 -11.65
CA ASN A 137 -16.18 24.97 -11.77
C ASN A 137 -16.94 26.27 -12.02
N GLN A 138 -18.20 26.36 -11.58
CA GLN A 138 -18.93 27.63 -11.67
C GLN A 138 -18.31 28.74 -10.80
N HIS A 139 -17.44 28.38 -9.86
CA HIS A 139 -16.87 29.28 -8.85
C HIS A 139 -15.34 29.42 -8.87
N GLN A 140 -14.58 28.77 -9.78
CA GLN A 140 -13.14 29.04 -9.93
C GLN A 140 -12.79 29.63 -11.29
N ASP A 141 -11.85 30.58 -11.28
CA ASP A 141 -11.45 31.36 -12.46
C ASP A 141 -10.63 30.55 -13.49
N SER A 142 -10.22 29.31 -13.19
CA SER A 142 -9.36 28.50 -14.04
C SER A 142 -9.93 27.13 -14.36
N ASN A 143 -10.21 26.86 -15.65
CA ASN A 143 -10.64 25.56 -16.15
C ASN A 143 -9.44 24.60 -16.26
N VAL A 144 -9.09 23.96 -15.15
CA VAL A 144 -7.93 23.07 -15.07
C VAL A 144 -8.35 21.60 -15.07
N PHE A 145 -7.76 20.82 -15.95
CA PHE A 145 -8.00 19.39 -16.10
C PHE A 145 -6.72 18.62 -15.81
N CYS A 146 -6.82 17.43 -15.21
CA CYS A 146 -5.69 16.51 -15.20
C CYS A 146 -5.35 16.07 -16.64
N PHE A 147 -4.16 15.52 -16.83
CA PHE A 147 -3.69 15.09 -18.15
C PHE A 147 -4.69 14.17 -18.86
N ASN A 148 -5.21 13.14 -18.17
CA ASN A 148 -6.13 12.15 -18.73
C ASN A 148 -7.48 12.78 -19.11
N CYS A 149 -8.12 13.50 -18.17
CA CYS A 149 -9.37 14.19 -18.46
C CYS A 149 -9.20 15.19 -19.61
N SER A 150 -8.10 15.93 -19.65
CA SER A 150 -7.84 16.89 -20.74
C SER A 150 -7.73 16.20 -22.11
N LEU A 151 -7.19 14.97 -22.15
CA LEU A 151 -7.05 14.19 -23.38
C LEU A 151 -8.41 13.69 -23.86
N ASP A 152 -9.18 13.08 -22.97
CA ASP A 152 -10.52 12.57 -23.26
C ASP A 152 -11.46 13.70 -23.71
N VAL A 153 -11.50 14.81 -22.97
CA VAL A 153 -12.36 15.97 -23.27
C VAL A 153 -11.99 16.60 -24.62
N LYS A 154 -10.70 16.69 -24.95
CA LYS A 154 -10.23 17.18 -26.26
C LYS A 154 -10.64 16.27 -27.41
N ASN A 155 -10.85 14.99 -27.15
CA ASN A 155 -11.34 14.00 -28.12
C ASN A 155 -12.87 13.88 -28.10
N LEU A 156 -13.58 14.79 -27.40
CA LEU A 156 -15.03 14.76 -27.23
C LEU A 156 -15.55 13.47 -26.56
N HIS A 157 -14.72 12.87 -25.70
CA HIS A 157 -15.10 11.73 -24.88
C HIS A 157 -15.27 12.16 -23.43
N LYS A 158 -16.37 11.73 -22.80
CA LYS A 158 -16.57 11.87 -21.36
C LYS A 158 -15.57 10.96 -20.62
N PRO A 159 -14.72 11.48 -19.72
CA PRO A 159 -13.80 10.64 -18.96
C PRO A 159 -14.52 9.63 -18.08
N ARG A 160 -13.85 8.51 -17.77
CA ARG A 160 -14.42 7.44 -16.94
C ARG A 160 -14.71 7.89 -15.52
N LEU A 161 -13.78 8.62 -14.91
CA LEU A 161 -13.89 9.15 -13.55
C LEU A 161 -14.52 10.55 -13.52
N CYS A 162 -15.27 10.94 -14.56
CA CYS A 162 -15.95 12.22 -14.55
C CYS A 162 -16.99 12.25 -13.41
N VAL A 163 -17.04 13.32 -12.64
CA VAL A 163 -17.93 13.44 -11.46
C VAL A 163 -19.39 13.24 -11.85
N SER A 164 -19.80 13.76 -13.01
CA SER A 164 -21.16 13.59 -13.53
C SER A 164 -21.50 12.18 -14.02
N ASN A 165 -20.57 11.22 -13.91
CA ASN A 165 -20.89 9.78 -14.02
C ASN A 165 -21.50 9.22 -12.71
N GLY A 166 -21.95 10.05 -11.77
CA GLY A 166 -22.49 9.59 -10.48
C GLY A 166 -21.41 9.34 -9.42
N LEU A 167 -20.26 10.02 -9.56
CA LEU A 167 -19.18 10.07 -8.55
C LEU A 167 -19.25 11.35 -7.69
N GLU A 168 -20.29 12.16 -7.89
CA GLU A 168 -20.57 13.38 -7.11
C GLU A 168 -20.87 13.01 -5.65
N LEU A 169 -20.10 13.61 -4.73
CA LEU A 169 -20.42 13.53 -3.31
C LEU A 169 -21.65 14.39 -3.01
N PRO A 170 -22.56 13.92 -2.14
CA PRO A 170 -23.75 14.68 -1.76
C PRO A 170 -23.38 15.89 -0.89
N GLU A 171 -24.27 16.87 -0.86
CA GLU A 171 -24.15 17.97 0.10
C GLU A 171 -24.33 17.46 1.52
N ILE A 172 -23.36 17.80 2.39
CA ILE A 172 -23.34 17.33 3.77
C ILE A 172 -24.22 18.26 4.62
N PRO A 173 -25.24 17.74 5.32
CA PRO A 173 -26.09 18.56 6.18
C PRO A 173 -25.31 19.08 7.39
N GLU A 174 -25.80 20.18 7.98
CA GLU A 174 -25.19 20.80 9.16
C GLU A 174 -25.13 19.84 10.36
N ALA A 175 -26.13 18.96 10.51
CA ALA A 175 -26.19 17.93 11.55
C ALA A 175 -24.97 16.99 11.54
N LEU A 176 -24.36 16.75 10.36
CA LEU A 176 -23.17 15.91 10.21
C LEU A 176 -21.87 16.73 10.19
N THR A 177 -21.91 17.92 9.61
CA THR A 177 -20.72 18.80 9.48
C THR A 177 -20.16 19.23 10.83
N CYS A 178 -21.01 19.35 11.85
CA CYS A 178 -20.60 19.82 13.18
C CYS A 178 -20.09 18.72 14.12
N LEU A 179 -20.03 17.46 13.65
CA LEU A 179 -19.54 16.30 14.42
C LEU A 179 -18.02 16.28 14.48
N ASN A 180 -17.49 15.85 15.61
CA ASN A 180 -16.09 15.48 15.74
C ASN A 180 -15.86 14.01 15.33
N ARG A 181 -14.59 13.58 15.28
CA ARG A 181 -14.21 12.22 14.84
C ARG A 181 -14.81 11.11 15.71
N VAL A 182 -14.99 11.35 17.02
CA VAL A 182 -15.59 10.37 17.95
C VAL A 182 -17.10 10.30 17.75
N GLU A 183 -17.75 11.46 17.65
CA GLU A 183 -19.18 11.60 17.38
C GLU A 183 -19.55 10.93 16.04
N GLU A 184 -18.79 11.18 14.98
CA GLU A 184 -18.95 10.51 13.67
C GLU A 184 -18.83 8.99 13.81
N ARG A 185 -17.82 8.51 14.54
CA ARG A 185 -17.58 7.07 14.68
C ARG A 185 -18.68 6.37 15.47
N LEU A 186 -19.32 7.06 16.41
CA LEU A 186 -20.44 6.52 17.20
C LEU A 186 -21.71 6.33 16.37
N VAL A 187 -21.95 7.21 15.39
CA VAL A 187 -23.09 7.11 14.46
C VAL A 187 -22.81 6.26 13.23
N SER A 188 -21.56 5.83 13.01
CA SER A 188 -21.16 5.00 11.88
C SER A 188 -21.59 3.55 12.06
N ALA A 189 -22.34 3.01 11.08
CA ALA A 189 -22.79 1.62 11.07
C ALA A 189 -21.70 0.61 10.63
N ARG A 190 -20.56 1.11 10.15
CA ARG A 190 -19.38 0.31 9.79
C ARG A 190 -18.13 0.89 10.40
N HIS A 191 -17.32 0.03 11.01
CA HIS A 191 -16.03 0.41 11.56
C HIS A 191 -14.94 -0.26 10.73
N VAL A 192 -14.26 0.55 9.92
CA VAL A 192 -13.08 0.11 9.17
C VAL A 192 -11.83 0.29 10.03
N PHE A 193 -11.03 -0.75 10.16
CA PHE A 193 -9.75 -0.77 10.87
C PHE A 193 -8.63 -1.13 9.90
N GLN A 194 -7.57 -0.32 9.91
CA GLN A 194 -6.36 -0.54 9.15
C GLN A 194 -5.16 -0.34 10.08
N SER A 195 -4.17 -1.24 10.01
CA SER A 195 -2.93 -1.07 10.76
C SER A 195 -1.91 -0.35 9.87
N ILE A 196 -1.48 0.82 10.34
CA ILE A 196 -0.50 1.67 9.66
C ILE A 196 0.74 1.77 10.54
N TYR A 197 1.89 1.38 10.00
CA TYR A 197 3.19 1.42 10.66
C TYR A 197 4.12 2.37 9.94
N THR A 198 5.18 2.82 10.60
CA THR A 198 6.24 3.63 9.98
C THR A 198 7.46 2.76 9.66
N VAL A 199 7.89 2.79 8.41
CA VAL A 199 9.10 2.09 7.93
C VAL A 199 10.30 2.99 8.22
N LEU A 200 11.27 2.51 9.00
CA LEU A 200 12.46 3.27 9.45
C LEU A 200 12.19 4.32 10.55
N GLY A 201 11.23 4.06 11.45
CA GLY A 201 11.02 4.86 12.66
C GLY A 201 10.12 6.09 12.45
N LEU A 202 10.11 7.03 13.41
CA LEU A 202 9.08 8.08 13.56
C LEU A 202 8.91 9.04 12.37
N ARG A 203 9.90 9.17 11.48
CA ARG A 203 9.83 10.01 10.26
C ARG A 203 9.79 9.19 8.98
N GLY A 204 9.56 7.90 9.12
CA GLY A 204 9.50 6.92 8.07
C GLY A 204 8.28 7.05 7.17
N GLN A 205 8.31 6.35 6.04
CA GLN A 205 7.11 6.20 5.21
C GLN A 205 6.07 5.33 5.92
N HIS A 206 4.80 5.72 5.84
CA HIS A 206 3.72 4.90 6.35
C HIS A 206 3.49 3.68 5.45
N LYS A 207 3.43 2.49 6.06
CA LYS A 207 3.11 1.22 5.43
C LYS A 207 1.83 0.67 6.05
N SER A 208 0.90 0.24 5.22
CA SER A 208 -0.22 -0.60 5.66
C SER A 208 0.25 -2.03 5.87
N GLU A 209 -0.11 -2.64 6.99
CA GLU A 209 0.26 -4.02 7.31
C GLU A 209 -0.95 -4.81 7.78
N GLY A 210 -1.02 -6.08 7.40
CA GLY A 210 -2.18 -6.94 7.64
C GLY A 210 -3.39 -6.59 6.77
N GLY A 211 -4.50 -7.26 7.03
CA GLY A 211 -5.77 -7.02 6.36
C GLY A 211 -6.49 -5.77 6.87
N ILE A 212 -7.27 -5.14 5.99
CA ILE A 212 -8.22 -4.09 6.40
C ILE A 212 -9.50 -4.80 6.86
N LEU A 213 -9.95 -4.51 8.08
CA LEU A 213 -11.13 -5.12 8.69
C LEU A 213 -12.30 -4.16 8.61
N ASN A 214 -13.41 -4.56 7.99
CA ASN A 214 -14.68 -3.83 8.02
C ASN A 214 -15.63 -4.55 8.97
N VAL A 215 -16.04 -3.94 10.07
CA VAL A 215 -16.89 -4.59 11.07
C VAL A 215 -18.24 -3.88 11.14
N PRO A 216 -19.38 -4.61 11.08
CA PRO A 216 -20.69 -4.03 11.28
C PRO A 216 -20.85 -3.60 12.75
N VAL A 217 -21.51 -2.45 12.94
CA VAL A 217 -21.76 -1.87 14.24
C VAL A 217 -23.24 -1.53 14.38
N SER A 218 -23.81 -1.87 15.52
CA SER A 218 -25.19 -1.48 15.86
C SER A 218 -25.19 -0.07 16.44
N VAL A 219 -25.54 0.90 15.59
CA VAL A 219 -25.57 2.34 15.94
C VAL A 219 -26.49 2.60 17.14
N ASP A 220 -27.63 1.92 17.21
CA ASP A 220 -28.54 2.02 18.35
C ASP A 220 -27.86 1.60 19.67
N LYS A 221 -27.16 0.46 19.68
CA LYS A 221 -26.44 -0.01 20.87
C LYS A 221 -25.30 0.93 21.26
N THR A 222 -24.52 1.42 20.29
CA THR A 222 -23.37 2.31 20.57
C THR A 222 -23.81 3.63 21.14
N ILE A 223 -24.88 4.21 20.59
CA ILE A 223 -25.43 5.44 21.11
C ILE A 223 -25.96 5.15 22.52
N SER A 224 -26.76 4.10 22.73
CA SER A 224 -27.29 3.68 24.05
C SER A 224 -26.27 3.48 25.16
N CYS A 225 -24.99 3.36 24.82
CA CYS A 225 -23.92 3.28 25.79
C CYS A 225 -23.57 4.62 26.45
N VAL A 226 -23.98 5.74 25.86
CA VAL A 226 -23.68 7.06 26.40
C VAL A 226 -24.83 7.50 27.33
N PRO A 227 -24.57 7.76 28.63
CA PRO A 227 -25.64 8.07 29.59
C PRO A 227 -26.29 9.43 29.27
N ARG A 228 -27.62 9.48 29.22
CA ARG A 228 -28.37 10.73 29.02
C ARG A 228 -28.47 11.50 30.33
N SER A 229 -27.70 12.57 30.48
CA SER A 229 -28.05 13.65 31.39
C SER A 229 -28.46 14.86 30.54
N LEU A 230 -29.77 15.16 30.54
CA LEU A 230 -30.44 16.22 29.76
C LEU A 230 -30.10 17.64 30.21
N THR A 231 -28.88 17.88 30.66
CA THR A 231 -28.37 19.24 30.83
C THR A 231 -27.48 19.54 29.62
N ASP A 232 -27.94 20.44 28.76
CA ASP A 232 -27.36 20.87 27.45
C ASP A 232 -25.86 21.26 27.48
N SER A 233 -25.22 21.25 28.65
CA SER A 233 -23.81 21.52 28.87
C SER A 233 -22.91 20.28 28.99
N ASN A 234 -23.46 19.07 29.00
CA ASN A 234 -22.69 17.88 29.39
C ASN A 234 -21.96 17.26 28.19
N THR A 235 -20.70 17.64 28.02
CA THR A 235 -19.74 16.87 27.23
C THR A 235 -19.26 15.67 28.03
N ILE A 236 -19.32 14.47 27.44
CA ILE A 236 -18.85 13.23 28.07
C ILE A 236 -17.57 12.78 27.38
N GLU A 237 -16.55 12.40 28.16
CA GLU A 237 -15.37 11.75 27.61
C GLU A 237 -15.72 10.31 27.23
N VAL A 238 -15.58 10.00 25.94
CA VAL A 238 -15.80 8.67 25.39
C VAL A 238 -14.46 8.11 24.88
N ARG A 239 -14.16 6.88 25.29
CA ARG A 239 -12.96 6.13 24.95
C ARG A 239 -13.35 4.88 24.16
N LEU A 240 -13.03 4.85 22.86
CA LEU A 240 -13.34 3.72 21.99
C LEU A 240 -12.20 2.70 21.97
N THR A 241 -12.53 1.45 22.27
CA THR A 241 -11.62 0.30 22.25
C THR A 241 -12.07 -0.72 21.20
N ARG A 242 -11.14 -1.56 20.73
CA ARG A 242 -11.50 -2.67 19.82
C ARG A 242 -12.19 -3.81 20.59
N ARG A 243 -11.78 -4.01 21.85
CA ARG A 243 -12.33 -4.94 22.83
C ARG A 243 -12.20 -4.31 24.19
N LEU A 244 -13.17 -4.49 25.08
CA LEU A 244 -13.08 -3.93 26.44
C LEU A 244 -11.90 -4.45 27.25
N ALA A 245 -11.53 -5.72 27.06
CA ALA A 245 -10.38 -6.32 27.74
C ALA A 245 -9.04 -5.66 27.37
N GLN A 246 -8.98 -4.86 26.30
CA GLN A 246 -7.79 -4.11 25.92
C GLN A 246 -7.74 -2.77 26.64
N SER A 247 -6.64 -2.48 27.33
CA SER A 247 -6.39 -1.20 27.99
C SER A 247 -6.24 -0.04 26.99
N ASN A 248 -5.75 -0.32 25.79
CA ASN A 248 -5.50 0.70 24.77
C ASN A 248 -6.79 1.13 24.05
N ASN A 249 -7.02 2.43 24.05
CA ASN A 249 -8.07 3.08 23.26
C ASN A 249 -7.52 3.43 21.87
N TYR A 250 -8.27 3.13 20.81
CA TYR A 250 -7.86 3.54 19.44
C TYR A 250 -8.34 4.95 19.09
N MET A 251 -9.33 5.46 19.82
CA MET A 251 -9.81 6.83 19.68
C MET A 251 -10.47 7.27 20.99
N ALA A 252 -10.26 8.52 21.39
CA ALA A 252 -10.89 9.09 22.57
C ALA A 252 -11.18 10.58 22.35
N GLY A 253 -12.19 11.10 23.03
CA GLY A 253 -12.52 12.51 22.98
C GLY A 253 -13.88 12.83 23.60
N ASN A 254 -14.13 14.12 23.73
CA ASN A 254 -15.37 14.64 24.28
C ASN A 254 -16.49 14.57 23.26
N VAL A 255 -17.66 14.14 23.70
CA VAL A 255 -18.83 13.88 22.88
C VAL A 255 -20.02 14.70 23.38
N ARG A 256 -20.77 15.29 22.45
CA ARG A 256 -22.04 15.98 22.71
C ARG A 256 -23.20 15.11 22.24
N LEU A 257 -24.03 14.68 23.18
CA LEU A 257 -25.10 13.71 22.90
C LEU A 257 -26.14 14.27 21.93
N GLU A 258 -26.52 15.53 22.08
CA GLU A 258 -27.50 16.19 21.20
C GLU A 258 -27.13 16.06 19.72
N LYS A 259 -25.85 16.26 19.41
CA LYS A 259 -25.35 16.21 18.03
C LYS A 259 -25.30 14.80 17.49
N ILE A 260 -24.86 13.85 18.31
CA ILE A 260 -24.90 12.43 17.94
C ILE A 260 -26.33 12.01 17.63
N TRP A 261 -27.30 12.44 18.43
CA TRP A 261 -28.68 12.05 18.26
C TRP A 261 -29.30 12.68 17.01
N ALA A 262 -29.10 13.98 16.82
CA ALA A 262 -29.53 14.67 15.59
C ALA A 262 -28.93 14.03 14.33
N ALA A 263 -27.63 13.69 14.37
CA ALA A 263 -26.94 12.99 13.29
C ALA A 263 -27.49 11.58 13.06
N ALA A 264 -27.68 10.80 14.12
CA ALA A 264 -28.23 9.45 14.07
C ALA A 264 -29.64 9.45 13.47
N HIS A 265 -30.53 10.32 13.94
CA HIS A 265 -31.88 10.44 13.42
C HIS A 265 -31.90 10.91 11.95
N PHE A 266 -30.99 11.80 11.54
CA PHE A 266 -30.84 12.13 10.12
C PHE A 266 -30.38 10.90 9.31
N LEU A 267 -29.36 10.19 9.79
CA LEU A 267 -28.79 9.05 9.08
C LEU A 267 -29.77 7.88 9.00
N SER A 268 -30.63 7.64 9.99
CA SER A 268 -31.61 6.55 9.95
C SER A 268 -32.57 6.66 8.76
N GLN A 269 -32.81 7.88 8.28
CA GLN A 269 -33.65 8.20 7.12
C GLN A 269 -32.89 8.15 5.78
N SER A 270 -31.56 7.97 5.81
CA SER A 270 -30.72 7.94 4.61
C SER A 270 -30.81 6.61 3.87
N ALA A 271 -30.53 6.64 2.55
CA ALA A 271 -30.67 5.48 1.68
C ALA A 271 -29.83 4.27 2.12
N ALA A 272 -28.57 4.48 2.51
CA ALA A 272 -27.68 3.41 2.96
C ALA A 272 -28.16 2.78 4.27
N TYR A 273 -28.56 3.60 5.24
CA TYR A 273 -28.97 3.11 6.55
C TYR A 273 -30.30 2.36 6.48
N MET A 274 -31.27 2.85 5.69
CA MET A 274 -32.51 2.13 5.43
C MET A 274 -32.27 0.79 4.72
N LYS A 275 -31.43 0.78 3.67
CA LYS A 275 -31.09 -0.45 2.91
C LYS A 275 -30.46 -1.52 3.79
N HIS A 276 -29.61 -1.13 4.74
CA HIS A 276 -28.93 -2.03 5.67
C HIS A 276 -29.71 -2.26 6.98
N ASN A 277 -30.96 -1.80 7.07
CA ASN A 277 -31.82 -1.93 8.25
C ASN A 277 -31.16 -1.43 9.54
N VAL A 278 -30.42 -0.32 9.47
CA VAL A 278 -29.84 0.33 10.64
C VAL A 278 -30.97 1.02 11.41
N LYS A 279 -31.48 0.33 12.43
CA LYS A 279 -32.52 0.84 13.32
C LYS A 279 -31.89 1.73 14.38
N ILE A 280 -32.58 2.81 14.72
CA ILE A 280 -32.28 3.71 15.84
C ILE A 280 -33.62 3.91 16.55
N ARG A 281 -33.63 3.78 17.88
CA ARG A 281 -34.86 3.99 18.66
C ARG A 281 -35.06 5.45 18.99
N ASP A 282 -36.27 5.91 18.73
CA ASP A 282 -36.67 7.31 18.94
C ASP A 282 -37.22 7.56 20.35
N SER A 283 -37.63 6.52 21.09
CA SER A 283 -38.18 6.67 22.44
C SER A 283 -37.10 6.94 23.48
N GLU A 284 -37.22 8.08 24.15
CA GLU A 284 -36.34 8.48 25.26
C GLU A 284 -36.45 7.56 26.48
N GLU A 285 -37.66 7.07 26.77
CA GLU A 285 -37.94 6.21 27.91
C GLU A 285 -37.27 4.83 27.76
N GLU A 286 -37.35 4.23 26.58
CA GLU A 286 -36.74 2.92 26.28
C GLU A 286 -35.21 2.97 26.39
N TYR A 287 -34.64 4.13 26.11
CA TYR A 287 -33.21 4.33 26.12
C TYR A 287 -32.68 4.57 27.53
N ASN A 288 -33.37 5.37 28.35
CA ASN A 288 -33.03 5.54 29.76
C ASN A 288 -33.12 4.21 30.51
N GLN A 289 -34.13 3.39 30.19
CA GLN A 289 -34.25 2.03 30.71
C GLN A 289 -33.04 1.17 30.31
N LEU A 290 -32.62 1.21 29.05
CA LEU A 290 -31.46 0.44 28.61
C LEU A 290 -30.14 0.91 29.17
N SER A 291 -29.92 2.23 29.25
CA SER A 291 -28.72 2.77 29.87
C SER A 291 -28.60 2.27 31.31
N THR A 292 -29.72 2.24 32.04
CA THR A 292 -29.81 1.67 33.39
C THR A 292 -29.52 0.16 33.40
N LEU A 293 -30.12 -0.61 32.49
CA LEU A 293 -29.87 -2.05 32.39
C LEU A 293 -28.41 -2.37 32.05
N ILE A 294 -27.79 -1.59 31.17
CA ILE A 294 -26.37 -1.78 30.81
C ILE A 294 -25.48 -1.46 32.01
N ALA A 295 -25.76 -0.38 32.75
CA ALA A 295 -25.03 -0.05 33.97
C ALA A 295 -25.12 -1.18 35.01
N GLN A 296 -26.32 -1.70 35.27
CA GLN A 296 -26.54 -2.82 36.21
C GLN A 296 -25.85 -4.13 35.76
N SER A 297 -25.94 -4.47 34.46
CA SER A 297 -25.29 -5.67 33.93
C SER A 297 -23.77 -5.59 34.07
N HIS A 298 -23.22 -4.39 33.91
CA HIS A 298 -21.79 -4.14 34.05
C HIS A 298 -21.33 -4.19 35.51
N GLU A 299 -22.07 -3.61 36.45
CA GLU A 299 -21.78 -3.77 37.88
C GLU A 299 -21.69 -5.25 38.27
N PHE A 300 -22.58 -6.08 37.70
CA PHE A 300 -22.54 -7.53 37.90
C PHE A 300 -21.28 -8.19 37.26
N GLU A 301 -20.93 -7.86 36.01
CA GLU A 301 -19.71 -8.40 35.38
C GLU A 301 -18.42 -7.99 36.14
N GLN A 302 -18.33 -6.74 36.59
CA GLN A 302 -17.20 -6.28 37.41
C GLN A 302 -17.09 -7.03 38.73
N LEU A 303 -18.21 -7.27 39.41
CA LEU A 303 -18.25 -8.07 40.63
C LEU A 303 -17.80 -9.52 40.39
N VAL A 304 -18.19 -10.13 39.26
CA VAL A 304 -17.76 -11.49 38.89
C VAL A 304 -16.25 -11.57 38.64
N ILE A 305 -15.68 -10.58 37.95
CA ILE A 305 -14.23 -10.49 37.71
C ILE A 305 -13.48 -10.31 39.03
N ALA A 306 -13.92 -9.37 39.87
CA ALA A 306 -13.32 -9.14 41.18
C ALA A 306 -13.42 -10.38 42.11
N LEU A 307 -14.53 -11.12 42.08
CA LEU A 307 -14.65 -12.38 42.81
C LEU A 307 -13.70 -13.45 42.29
N SER A 308 -13.48 -13.54 40.98
CA SER A 308 -12.55 -14.50 40.39
C SER A 308 -11.11 -14.21 40.82
N GLU A 309 -10.73 -12.94 40.94
CA GLU A 309 -9.41 -12.51 41.41
C GLU A 309 -9.18 -12.79 42.90
N LEU A 310 -10.24 -12.81 43.71
CA LEU A 310 -10.18 -13.18 45.13
C LEU A 310 -10.09 -14.70 45.38
N THR A 311 -10.23 -15.54 44.34
CA THR A 311 -10.23 -17.02 44.50
C THR A 311 -8.90 -17.71 44.18
N ILE A 312 -7.78 -17.00 44.17
CA ILE A 312 -6.44 -17.61 44.07
C ILE A 312 -5.68 -17.37 45.38
N ASP A 313 -5.99 -18.19 46.38
CA ASP A 313 -5.10 -18.50 47.50
C ASP A 313 -5.37 -19.93 47.99
N SER A 314 -4.67 -20.90 47.38
CA SER A 314 -4.18 -22.20 47.91
C SER A 314 -3.76 -23.04 46.69
N ASP A 315 -2.60 -23.68 46.54
CA ASP A 315 -1.44 -23.89 47.39
C ASP A 315 -0.26 -24.24 46.47
N ASN A 316 0.94 -23.96 46.95
CA ASN A 316 2.27 -24.35 46.48
C ASN A 316 2.39 -25.57 45.53
N ILE A 317 2.97 -25.34 44.35
CA ILE A 317 4.06 -26.18 43.82
C ILE A 317 5.17 -25.23 43.34
N ALA A 318 6.24 -25.18 44.12
CA ALA A 318 7.54 -24.70 43.66
C ALA A 318 8.27 -25.88 43.02
N ASP A 319 8.56 -25.81 41.73
CA ASP A 319 9.89 -26.05 41.15
C ASP A 319 9.85 -25.85 39.63
N ASP A 320 10.97 -25.32 39.11
CA ASP A 320 11.33 -25.14 37.70
C ASP A 320 10.48 -24.16 36.86
N LEU A 321 10.97 -22.92 36.73
CA LEU A 321 11.63 -22.46 35.50
C LEU A 321 11.97 -20.96 35.63
N GLU A 322 13.15 -20.66 36.20
CA GLU A 322 13.87 -19.47 35.76
C GLU A 322 14.20 -19.67 34.27
N ASN A 323 13.97 -18.60 33.49
CA ASN A 323 14.23 -18.49 32.05
C ASN A 323 13.06 -18.81 31.11
N ASP A 324 12.10 -17.89 30.99
CA ASP A 324 11.50 -17.57 29.68
C ASP A 324 10.94 -16.13 29.63
N LEU A 325 11.84 -15.15 29.76
CA LEU A 325 11.62 -13.82 29.20
C LEU A 325 11.78 -13.89 27.67
N THR A 326 10.90 -14.64 27.00
CA THR A 326 10.68 -14.52 25.57
C THR A 326 9.22 -14.21 25.32
N TRP A 327 9.05 -12.98 24.88
CA TRP A 327 7.93 -12.46 24.13
C TRP A 327 7.56 -13.41 22.97
N GLU A 328 6.78 -14.45 23.25
CA GLU A 328 6.00 -15.18 22.26
C GLU A 328 4.51 -15.02 22.56
N SER A 329 4.08 -13.76 22.61
CA SER A 329 2.69 -13.42 22.31
C SER A 329 2.46 -13.65 20.82
N ASN A 330 2.03 -14.87 20.50
CA ASN A 330 1.50 -15.32 19.22
C ASN A 330 0.56 -14.24 18.57
N PRO A 331 0.99 -13.54 17.50
CA PRO A 331 0.25 -12.40 16.96
C PRO A 331 -0.74 -12.79 15.85
N GLY A 332 -1.18 -14.04 15.75
CA GLY A 332 -1.96 -14.47 14.58
C GLY A 332 -2.82 -15.72 14.66
N GLY A 333 -3.09 -16.30 15.83
CA GLY A 333 -3.80 -17.59 15.85
C GLY A 333 -4.54 -17.90 17.13
N GLN A 334 -5.76 -17.35 17.27
CA GLN A 334 -6.89 -18.00 17.96
C GLN A 334 -8.18 -17.52 17.28
N GLU A 335 -8.41 -17.99 16.05
CA GLU A 335 -9.78 -18.11 15.54
C GLU A 335 -10.39 -19.39 16.13
N THR A 336 -11.67 -19.30 16.50
CA THR A 336 -12.60 -20.40 16.79
C THR A 336 -12.65 -20.93 18.24
N LYS A 337 -13.54 -20.32 19.05
CA LYS A 337 -14.62 -20.96 19.84
C LYS A 337 -15.07 -20.05 21.00
N PHE A 338 -16.19 -19.36 20.82
CA PHE A 338 -17.44 -19.59 21.54
C PHE A 338 -18.44 -18.51 21.15
N ALA A 339 -19.60 -18.95 20.67
CA ALA A 339 -20.76 -18.11 20.47
C ALA A 339 -21.37 -17.80 21.84
N GLY A 340 -21.43 -16.50 22.17
CA GLY A 340 -22.26 -15.94 23.22
C GLY A 340 -22.76 -14.59 22.71
N GLU A 341 -24.07 -14.47 22.54
CA GLU A 341 -24.73 -13.25 22.09
C GLU A 341 -24.59 -12.15 23.14
N LEU A 342 -23.71 -11.14 22.99
CA LEU A 342 -23.67 -9.92 23.84
C LEU A 342 -22.74 -8.86 23.20
N THR A 343 -23.28 -7.77 22.62
CA THR A 343 -23.45 -6.39 23.17
C THR A 343 -22.19 -5.52 23.12
N ALA A 344 -22.36 -4.28 22.64
CA ALA A 344 -21.39 -3.22 22.87
C ALA A 344 -21.25 -3.06 24.38
N ARG A 345 -20.02 -3.20 24.84
CA ARG A 345 -19.70 -3.48 26.23
C ARG A 345 -19.10 -2.18 26.78
N ILE A 346 -19.59 -1.71 27.93
CA ILE A 346 -19.22 -0.41 28.52
C ILE A 346 -18.40 -0.64 29.78
N VAL A 347 -17.35 0.16 30.01
CA VAL A 347 -16.79 0.36 31.35
C VAL A 347 -16.91 1.84 31.71
N GLN A 348 -17.68 2.15 32.75
CA GLN A 348 -17.59 3.46 33.41
C GLN A 348 -16.37 3.43 34.32
N GLU A 349 -15.35 4.23 33.97
CA GLU A 349 -14.20 4.51 34.84
C GLU A 349 -14.36 5.94 35.37
N ASP A 350 -13.69 6.28 36.48
CA ASP A 350 -13.73 7.62 37.11
C ASP A 350 -13.36 8.78 36.16
N GLU A 351 -12.83 8.48 34.96
CA GLU A 351 -12.41 9.45 33.94
C GLU A 351 -13.19 9.38 32.61
N GLY A 352 -14.24 8.55 32.47
CA GLY A 352 -15.05 8.52 31.23
C GLY A 352 -15.69 7.18 30.88
N VAL A 353 -16.41 7.16 29.74
CA VAL A 353 -17.13 5.97 29.25
C VAL A 353 -16.28 5.24 28.22
N ARG A 354 -15.81 4.03 28.55
CA ARG A 354 -15.16 3.14 27.59
C ARG A 354 -16.19 2.30 26.86
N ILE A 355 -16.12 2.26 25.53
CA ILE A 355 -17.07 1.54 24.67
C ILE A 355 -16.29 0.69 23.67
N ALA A 356 -16.74 -0.54 23.43
CA ALA A 356 -16.26 -1.39 22.33
C ALA A 356 -17.37 -1.64 21.28
N PRO A 357 -17.59 -0.70 20.32
CA PRO A 357 -18.71 -0.75 19.37
C PRO A 357 -18.81 -2.01 18.50
N ALA A 358 -17.65 -2.53 18.11
CA ALA A 358 -17.50 -3.61 17.15
C ALA A 358 -17.26 -4.98 17.83
N GLU A 359 -17.25 -5.03 19.17
CA GLU A 359 -17.03 -6.27 19.91
C GLU A 359 -18.16 -7.29 19.64
N GLY A 360 -17.78 -8.56 19.52
CA GLY A 360 -18.71 -9.65 19.20
C GLY A 360 -19.19 -9.70 17.74
N SER A 361 -18.83 -8.73 16.90
CA SER A 361 -19.22 -8.70 15.48
C SER A 361 -18.13 -9.28 14.58
N SER A 362 -18.54 -10.08 13.59
CA SER A 362 -17.62 -10.67 12.62
C SER A 362 -17.28 -9.69 11.49
N PRO A 363 -16.01 -9.57 11.09
CA PRO A 363 -15.62 -8.75 9.96
C PRO A 363 -16.28 -9.19 8.65
N MET A 364 -16.56 -8.22 7.79
CA MET A 364 -17.06 -8.39 6.43
C MET A 364 -15.97 -7.99 5.43
N SER A 365 -16.03 -8.59 4.24
CA SER A 365 -15.14 -8.22 3.15
C SER A 365 -15.51 -6.83 2.61
N LEU A 366 -14.53 -5.93 2.54
CA LEU A 366 -14.68 -4.60 1.92
C LEU A 366 -15.16 -4.66 0.47
N LEU A 367 -14.78 -5.70 -0.27
CA LEU A 367 -15.16 -5.84 -1.68
C LEU A 367 -16.61 -6.30 -1.86
N LEU A 368 -17.22 -6.89 -0.83
CA LEU A 368 -18.59 -7.37 -0.86
C LEU A 368 -19.56 -6.34 -0.30
N ASP A 369 -19.12 -5.54 0.67
CA ASP A 369 -19.92 -4.46 1.25
C ASP A 369 -19.89 -3.21 0.37
N LYS A 370 -20.78 -3.17 -0.62
CA LYS A 370 -20.83 -2.11 -1.64
C LYS A 370 -21.06 -0.71 -1.08
N ASP A 371 -21.74 -0.59 0.06
CA ASP A 371 -22.12 0.69 0.65
C ASP A 371 -21.24 1.00 1.89
N VAL A 372 -20.09 0.33 2.04
CA VAL A 372 -19.21 0.48 3.20
C VAL A 372 -18.77 1.93 3.41
N GLU A 373 -18.46 2.66 2.33
CA GLU A 373 -18.01 4.04 2.42
C GLU A 373 -19.10 4.94 3.02
N SER A 374 -20.34 4.78 2.55
CA SER A 374 -21.51 5.52 3.04
C SER A 374 -21.86 5.21 4.50
N LEU A 375 -21.62 3.98 4.94
CA LEU A 375 -21.90 3.53 6.31
C LEU A 375 -20.74 3.78 7.29
N ALA A 376 -19.50 3.88 6.80
CA ALA A 376 -18.29 4.08 7.60
C ALA A 376 -17.88 5.54 7.73
N PHE A 377 -18.23 6.38 6.74
CA PHE A 377 -17.88 7.81 6.70
C PHE A 377 -19.11 8.69 6.49
N PRO A 378 -20.01 8.78 7.49
CA PRO A 378 -21.22 9.59 7.39
C PRO A 378 -20.94 11.07 7.10
N THR A 379 -19.82 11.62 7.57
CA THR A 379 -19.50 13.04 7.32
C THR A 379 -19.07 13.32 5.89
N LEU A 380 -18.72 12.28 5.11
CA LEU A 380 -18.36 12.43 3.69
C LEU A 380 -19.54 12.12 2.76
N PHE A 381 -20.30 11.08 3.08
CA PHE A 381 -21.34 10.56 2.20
C PHE A 381 -22.76 10.83 2.68
N SER A 382 -22.97 11.31 3.91
CA SER A 382 -24.31 11.58 4.49
C SER A 382 -25.30 10.39 4.42
N GLY A 383 -24.80 9.17 4.28
CA GLY A 383 -25.60 7.96 4.07
C GLY A 383 -26.20 7.82 2.65
N ALA A 384 -25.75 8.63 1.69
CA ALA A 384 -26.11 8.50 0.28
C ALA A 384 -25.39 7.29 -0.36
N ILE A 385 -26.08 6.60 -1.27
CA ILE A 385 -25.50 5.51 -2.05
C ILE A 385 -25.10 6.07 -3.42
N LEU A 386 -23.83 5.94 -3.77
CA LEU A 386 -23.34 6.28 -5.11
C LEU A 386 -23.56 5.09 -6.05
N ASP A 387 -24.06 5.36 -7.25
CA ASP A 387 -24.23 4.37 -8.32
C ASP A 387 -23.50 4.83 -9.59
N PRO A 388 -22.15 4.84 -9.57
CA PRO A 388 -21.37 5.43 -10.64
C PRO A 388 -21.48 4.61 -11.93
N LYS A 389 -21.79 5.26 -13.04
CA LYS A 389 -22.00 4.65 -14.36
C LYS A 389 -21.23 5.37 -15.44
N HIS A 390 -20.50 4.61 -16.25
CA HIS A 390 -19.83 5.12 -17.43
C HIS A 390 -20.38 4.44 -18.69
N LYS A 391 -20.91 5.22 -19.64
CA LYS A 391 -21.53 4.72 -20.88
C LYS A 391 -22.63 3.66 -20.62
N GLY A 392 -23.43 3.87 -19.57
CA GLY A 392 -24.50 2.96 -19.17
C GLY A 392 -24.06 1.71 -18.40
N VAL A 393 -22.75 1.50 -18.20
CA VAL A 393 -22.20 0.35 -17.45
C VAL A 393 -21.81 0.80 -16.04
N PRO A 394 -22.20 0.07 -14.98
CA PRO A 394 -21.78 0.39 -13.61
C PRO A 394 -20.26 0.28 -13.47
N LEU A 395 -19.65 1.25 -12.82
CA LEU A 395 -18.23 1.25 -12.51
C LEU A 395 -17.96 0.33 -11.32
N SER A 396 -17.08 -0.66 -11.50
CA SER A 396 -16.63 -1.48 -10.38
C SER A 396 -15.64 -0.71 -9.51
N TYR A 397 -15.56 -1.05 -8.22
CA TYR A 397 -14.56 -0.50 -7.31
C TYR A 397 -13.13 -0.67 -7.84
N SER A 398 -12.85 -1.83 -8.45
CA SER A 398 -11.58 -2.11 -9.11
C SER A 398 -11.29 -1.22 -10.33
N ALA A 399 -12.32 -0.78 -11.06
CA ALA A 399 -12.16 0.13 -12.18
C ALA A 399 -11.85 1.55 -11.70
N ILE A 400 -12.44 1.96 -10.57
CA ILE A 400 -12.17 3.25 -9.92
C ILE A 400 -10.74 3.26 -9.37
N ALA A 401 -10.39 2.26 -8.55
CA ALA A 401 -9.09 2.19 -7.88
C ALA A 401 -7.87 2.02 -8.83
N LYS A 402 -8.06 1.43 -10.02
CA LYS A 402 -6.99 1.29 -11.03
C LYS A 402 -6.82 2.52 -11.94
N SER A 403 -7.76 3.47 -11.88
CA SER A 403 -7.78 4.65 -12.75
C SER A 403 -7.20 5.90 -12.07
N LEU A 404 -6.95 5.82 -10.76
CA LEU A 404 -6.15 6.74 -9.95
C LEU A 404 -4.69 6.29 -9.99
#